data_AF-A0AAX4HGE7-F1
#
_entry.id   AF-A0AAX4HGE7-F1
#
_cell.length_a   1.000
_cell.length_b   1.000
_cell.length_c   1.000
_cell.angle_alpha   90.00
_cell.angle_beta   90.00
_cell.angle_gamma   90.00
#
_symmetry.space_group_name_H-M   'P 1'
#
loop_
_entity.id
_entity.type
_entity.pdbx_description
1 polymer ?
#
loop_
_entity_poly.entity_id
_entity_poly.type
_entity_poly.pdbx_seq_one_letter_code
_entity_poly.pdbx_strand_id
1 'polypeptide(L)'
;MGIDKHTFPPEYSWVPEALKANKIVYIGLRDVDAGEKYYLRKYNIPAFTMYHVDKYGIGKVVDMALDAVNPDRKFPVHMSYDVDAIDPSFVPATGTRVEGGLTLREGLFIAEDLAQTGLLASLDIVETNPLLAENETHVLDTVSAACAIGRCALGETLL
;
A
#
# COMPACT_ATOMS: atom_id res chain seq x y z
N MET A 1 -11.17 1.77 -9.93
CA MET A 1 -12.04 2.84 -10.47
C MET A 1 -11.17 3.91 -11.11
N GLY A 2 -11.62 4.62 -12.14
CA GLY A 2 -10.85 5.69 -12.80
C GLY A 2 -10.00 5.30 -14.02
N ILE A 3 -9.85 4.00 -14.33
CA ILE A 3 -9.00 3.53 -15.46
C ILE A 3 -9.77 3.36 -16.78
N ASP A 4 -11.08 3.04 -16.73
CA ASP A 4 -11.92 2.87 -17.93
C ASP A 4 -13.34 3.40 -17.70
N LYS A 5 -13.62 4.59 -18.24
CA LYS A 5 -14.91 5.29 -18.08
C LYS A 5 -16.09 4.58 -18.75
N HIS A 6 -15.83 3.74 -19.74
CA HIS A 6 -16.89 3.03 -20.48
C HIS A 6 -17.51 1.89 -19.68
N THR A 7 -16.87 1.51 -18.56
CA THR A 7 -17.37 0.48 -17.64
C THR A 7 -18.02 1.05 -16.39
N PHE A 8 -18.10 2.38 -16.25
CA PHE A 8 -18.66 3.00 -15.04
C PHE A 8 -20.19 2.97 -15.05
N PRO A 9 -20.82 2.55 -13.93
CA PRO A 9 -22.21 2.86 -13.68
C PRO A 9 -22.44 4.39 -13.72
N PRO A 10 -23.57 4.87 -14.27
CA PRO A 10 -23.87 6.30 -14.37
C PRO A 10 -23.74 7.07 -13.04
N GLU A 11 -23.98 6.40 -11.91
CA GLU A 11 -23.90 6.96 -10.56
C GLU A 11 -22.48 7.43 -10.19
N TYR A 12 -21.45 6.91 -10.85
CA TYR A 12 -20.05 7.29 -10.65
C TYR A 12 -19.53 8.30 -11.69
N SER A 13 -20.41 8.96 -12.44
CA SER A 13 -20.01 9.90 -13.50
C SER A 13 -19.20 11.11 -13.00
N TRP A 14 -19.23 11.40 -11.71
CA TRP A 14 -18.50 12.48 -11.06
C TRP A 14 -17.02 12.18 -10.82
N VAL A 15 -16.60 10.90 -10.89
CA VAL A 15 -15.21 10.49 -10.65
C VAL A 15 -14.32 10.94 -11.81
N PRO A 16 -13.30 11.78 -11.56
CA PRO A 16 -12.41 12.24 -12.62
C PRO A 16 -11.47 11.13 -13.09
N GLU A 17 -11.07 11.20 -14.37
CA GLU A 17 -10.05 10.31 -14.95
C GLU A 17 -8.64 10.84 -14.62
N ALA A 18 -8.32 10.88 -13.33
CA ALA A 18 -7.08 11.49 -12.84
C ALA A 18 -5.88 10.52 -12.82
N LEU A 19 -6.14 9.21 -12.80
CA LEU A 19 -5.11 8.19 -12.56
C LEU A 19 -5.00 7.22 -13.73
N LYS A 20 -3.79 7.13 -14.30
CA LYS A 20 -3.48 6.20 -15.40
C LYS A 20 -2.90 4.91 -14.85
N ALA A 21 -3.17 3.78 -15.51
CA ALA A 21 -2.66 2.47 -15.08
C ALA A 21 -1.12 2.42 -14.92
N ASN A 22 -0.38 3.10 -15.80
CA ASN A 22 1.08 3.20 -15.73
C ASN A 22 1.60 4.17 -14.64
N LYS A 23 0.72 4.71 -13.81
CA LYS A 23 1.02 5.54 -12.64
C LYS A 23 0.59 4.88 -11.33
N ILE A 24 0.24 3.60 -11.39
CA ILE A 24 -0.15 2.77 -10.25
C ILE A 24 0.89 1.68 -10.08
N VAL A 25 1.27 1.39 -8.85
CA VAL A 25 2.10 0.24 -8.50
C VAL A 25 1.62 -0.35 -7.19
N TYR A 26 1.61 -1.67 -7.10
CA TYR A 26 1.27 -2.39 -5.88
C TYR A 26 2.53 -3.00 -5.25
N ILE A 27 2.59 -3.00 -3.92
CA ILE A 27 3.64 -3.65 -3.11
C ILE A 27 2.93 -4.51 -2.06
N GLY A 28 3.44 -5.71 -1.80
CA GLY A 28 2.94 -6.59 -0.73
C GLY A 28 1.71 -7.42 -1.10
N LEU A 29 1.36 -7.51 -2.39
CA LEU A 29 0.24 -8.35 -2.82
C LEU A 29 0.50 -9.83 -2.50
N ARG A 30 -0.47 -10.49 -1.88
CA ARG A 30 -0.37 -11.91 -1.51
C ARG A 30 -1.66 -12.69 -1.75
N ASP A 31 -2.80 -12.07 -1.52
CA ASP A 31 -4.10 -12.58 -1.94
C ASP A 31 -4.68 -11.62 -2.97
N VAL A 32 -4.94 -12.13 -4.18
CA VAL A 32 -5.40 -11.31 -5.31
C VAL A 32 -6.41 -12.14 -6.07
N ASP A 33 -7.61 -11.59 -6.23
CA ASP A 33 -8.72 -12.30 -6.85
C ASP A 33 -8.51 -12.49 -8.36
N ALA A 34 -9.26 -13.43 -8.95
CA ALA A 34 -9.16 -13.70 -10.39
C ALA A 34 -9.47 -12.45 -11.25
N GLY A 35 -10.43 -11.62 -10.81
CA GLY A 35 -10.77 -10.36 -11.48
C GLY A 35 -9.64 -9.33 -11.40
N GLU A 36 -9.03 -9.19 -10.22
CA GLU A 36 -7.91 -8.28 -10.02
C GLU A 36 -6.68 -8.72 -10.82
N LYS A 37 -6.34 -10.01 -10.79
CA LYS A 37 -5.28 -10.60 -11.63
C LYS A 37 -5.51 -10.31 -13.12
N TYR A 38 -6.76 -10.41 -13.58
CA TYR A 38 -7.11 -10.08 -14.95
C TYR A 38 -6.83 -8.60 -15.27
N TYR A 39 -7.27 -7.67 -14.42
CA TYR A 39 -7.07 -6.24 -14.67
C TYR A 39 -5.61 -5.78 -14.53
N LEU A 40 -4.87 -6.31 -13.55
CA LEU A 40 -3.43 -6.05 -13.43
C LEU A 40 -2.69 -6.45 -14.72
N ARG A 41 -3.02 -7.61 -15.29
CA ARG A 41 -2.44 -8.07 -16.56
C ARG A 41 -2.95 -7.26 -17.76
N LYS A 42 -4.25 -7.01 -17.85
CA LYS A 42 -4.89 -6.27 -18.95
C LYS A 42 -4.30 -4.87 -19.11
N TYR A 43 -4.10 -4.16 -17.99
CA TYR A 43 -3.60 -2.79 -17.99
C TYR A 43 -2.09 -2.69 -17.75
N ASN A 44 -1.39 -3.82 -17.66
CA ASN A 44 0.04 -3.92 -17.39
C ASN A 44 0.47 -3.07 -16.18
N ILE A 45 -0.27 -3.19 -15.08
CA ILE A 45 0.01 -2.47 -13.83
C ILE A 45 1.15 -3.19 -13.10
N PRO A 46 2.27 -2.52 -12.79
CA PRO A 46 3.34 -3.08 -11.97
C PRO A 46 2.82 -3.56 -10.61
N ALA A 47 3.12 -4.81 -10.27
CA ALA A 47 2.67 -5.44 -9.05
C ALA A 47 3.78 -6.28 -8.43
N PHE A 48 4.26 -5.84 -7.26
CA PHE A 48 5.29 -6.51 -6.47
C PHE A 48 4.62 -7.28 -5.34
N THR A 49 4.48 -8.59 -5.54
CA THR A 49 3.94 -9.51 -4.54
C THR A 49 4.93 -9.78 -3.41
N MET A 50 4.48 -10.45 -2.34
CA MET A 50 5.36 -10.91 -1.26
C MET A 50 6.54 -11.77 -1.75
N TYR A 51 6.38 -12.53 -2.84
CA TYR A 51 7.51 -13.21 -3.50
C TYR A 51 8.67 -12.26 -3.89
N HIS A 52 8.35 -11.05 -4.34
CA HIS A 52 9.37 -10.07 -4.70
C HIS A 52 10.03 -9.49 -3.46
N VAL A 53 9.26 -9.28 -2.39
CA VAL A 53 9.78 -8.84 -1.08
C VAL A 53 10.74 -9.89 -0.53
N ASP A 54 10.35 -11.16 -0.52
CA ASP A 54 11.20 -12.28 -0.06
C ASP A 54 12.48 -12.40 -0.88
N LYS A 55 12.39 -12.18 -2.19
CA LYS A 55 13.51 -12.38 -3.12
C LYS A 55 14.51 -11.23 -3.15
N TYR A 56 14.02 -9.99 -3.07
CA TYR A 56 14.83 -8.79 -3.30
C TYR A 56 15.00 -7.92 -2.05
N GLY A 57 14.21 -8.16 -1.00
CA GLY A 57 14.10 -7.31 0.17
C GLY A 57 13.22 -6.08 -0.08
N ILE A 58 12.59 -5.58 0.98
CA ILE A 58 11.60 -4.49 0.85
C ILE A 58 12.18 -3.22 0.23
N GLY A 59 13.40 -2.83 0.61
CA GLY A 59 14.02 -1.61 0.07
C GLY A 59 14.23 -1.66 -1.43
N LYS A 60 14.68 -2.81 -1.94
CA LYS A 60 14.83 -2.96 -3.39
C LYS A 60 13.48 -2.97 -4.11
N VAL A 61 12.44 -3.50 -3.48
CA VAL A 61 11.08 -3.49 -4.03
C VAL A 61 10.52 -2.07 -4.11
N VAL A 62 10.75 -1.22 -3.10
CA VAL A 62 10.34 0.20 -3.14
C VAL A 62 11.04 0.94 -4.28
N ASP A 63 12.35 0.75 -4.44
CA ASP A 63 13.10 1.28 -5.59
C ASP A 63 12.51 0.86 -6.94
N MET A 64 12.27 -0.45 -7.10
CA MET A 64 11.71 -1.02 -8.32
C MET A 64 10.29 -0.48 -8.61
N ALA A 65 9.51 -0.26 -7.56
CA ALA A 65 8.17 0.29 -7.66
C ALA A 65 8.21 1.74 -8.15
N LEU A 66 9.06 2.57 -7.55
CA LEU A 66 9.26 3.96 -7.98
C LEU A 66 9.82 4.02 -9.42
N ASP A 67 10.75 3.15 -9.78
CA ASP A 67 11.30 3.08 -11.14
C ASP A 67 10.25 2.73 -12.19
N ALA A 68 9.27 1.89 -11.83
CA ALA A 68 8.22 1.46 -12.75
C ALA A 68 7.23 2.59 -13.09
N VAL A 69 6.93 3.50 -12.16
CA VAL A 69 5.87 4.54 -12.34
C VAL A 69 6.39 5.98 -12.35
N ASN A 70 7.57 6.22 -11.77
CA ASN A 70 8.21 7.53 -11.59
C ASN A 70 9.75 7.43 -11.74
N PRO A 71 10.28 6.93 -12.87
CA PRO A 71 11.72 6.70 -13.07
C PRO A 71 12.57 7.97 -12.91
N ASP A 72 12.02 9.12 -13.31
CA ASP A 72 12.71 10.40 -13.22
C ASP A 72 12.59 11.08 -11.84
N ARG A 73 11.80 10.52 -10.91
CA ARG A 73 11.54 11.11 -9.58
C ARG A 73 11.01 12.56 -9.66
N LYS A 74 10.19 12.86 -10.66
CA LYS A 74 9.66 14.22 -10.95
C LYS A 74 8.23 14.46 -10.48
N PHE A 75 7.50 13.39 -10.19
CA PHE A 75 6.09 13.48 -9.81
C PHE A 75 5.91 13.28 -8.30
N PRO A 76 4.95 13.98 -7.67
CA PRO A 76 4.55 13.68 -6.31
C PRO A 76 3.98 12.27 -6.23
N VAL A 77 4.19 11.63 -5.08
CA VAL A 77 3.72 10.28 -4.77
C VAL A 77 2.56 10.38 -3.80
N HIS A 78 1.50 9.63 -4.08
CA HIS A 78 0.43 9.34 -3.13
C HIS A 78 0.61 7.92 -2.65
N MET A 79 0.57 7.71 -1.33
CA MET A 79 0.60 6.38 -0.72
C MET A 79 -0.78 6.05 -0.13
N SER A 80 -1.48 5.11 -0.74
CA SER A 80 -2.68 4.50 -0.14
C SER A 80 -2.23 3.25 0.61
N TYR A 81 -2.12 3.33 1.93
CA TYR A 81 -1.59 2.28 2.79
C TYR A 81 -2.72 1.51 3.45
N ASP A 82 -2.91 0.27 3.02
CA ASP A 82 -3.76 -0.69 3.72
C ASP A 82 -2.97 -1.35 4.86
N VAL A 83 -3.44 -1.21 6.10
CA VAL A 83 -2.72 -1.81 7.25
C VAL A 83 -2.74 -3.34 7.19
N ASP A 84 -3.64 -3.93 6.42
CA ASP A 84 -3.67 -5.37 6.18
C ASP A 84 -2.51 -5.88 5.30
N ALA A 85 -1.71 -4.98 4.71
CA ALA A 85 -0.48 -5.36 4.02
C ALA A 85 0.56 -5.93 5.01
N ILE A 86 0.48 -5.53 6.28
CA ILE A 86 1.29 -6.05 7.36
C ILE A 86 0.70 -7.37 7.86
N ASP A 87 1.56 -8.31 8.22
CA ASP A 87 1.16 -9.61 8.71
C ASP A 87 0.23 -9.50 9.94
N PRO A 88 -0.85 -10.31 10.02
CA PRO A 88 -1.80 -10.27 11.14
C PRO A 88 -1.18 -10.50 12.52
N SER A 89 0.01 -11.11 12.60
CA SER A 89 0.78 -11.23 13.86
C SER A 89 1.21 -9.88 14.45
N PHE A 90 1.26 -8.81 13.64
CA PHE A 90 1.53 -7.44 14.07
C PHE A 90 0.30 -6.55 13.99
N VAL A 91 -0.58 -6.75 13.00
CA VAL A 91 -1.80 -5.94 12.78
C VAL A 91 -3.04 -6.84 12.80
N PRO A 92 -3.48 -7.30 13.98
CA PRO A 92 -4.59 -8.24 14.09
C PRO A 92 -5.97 -7.59 13.88
N ALA A 93 -6.15 -6.30 14.13
CA ALA A 93 -7.46 -5.63 14.11
C ALA A 93 -7.80 -5.01 12.73
N THR A 94 -7.85 -5.85 11.70
CA THR A 94 -8.25 -5.51 10.32
C THR A 94 -9.23 -6.54 9.74
N GLY A 95 -9.96 -6.16 8.69
CA GLY A 95 -10.98 -6.96 8.01
C GLY A 95 -10.44 -8.22 7.35
N THR A 96 -9.38 -8.08 6.54
CA THR A 96 -8.89 -9.16 5.68
C THR A 96 -7.54 -9.68 6.20
N ARG A 97 -7.58 -10.68 7.08
CA ARG A 97 -6.38 -11.29 7.65
C ARG A 97 -5.81 -12.36 6.72
N VAL A 98 -4.67 -12.09 6.10
CA VAL A 98 -3.92 -13.07 5.30
C VAL A 98 -2.51 -13.21 5.85
N GLU A 99 -2.11 -14.42 6.22
CA GLU A 99 -0.75 -14.71 6.71
C GLU A 99 0.32 -14.50 5.63
N GLY A 100 1.57 -14.29 6.05
CA GLY A 100 2.70 -14.06 5.16
C GLY A 100 2.71 -12.64 4.60
N GLY A 101 2.25 -11.67 5.39
CA GLY A 101 2.32 -10.25 5.07
C GLY A 101 3.70 -9.66 5.37
N LEU A 102 3.81 -8.33 5.20
CA LEU A 102 5.01 -7.59 5.59
C LEU A 102 5.23 -7.71 7.10
N THR A 103 6.47 -7.79 7.55
CA THR A 103 6.75 -7.53 8.97
C THR A 103 6.49 -6.06 9.29
N LEU A 104 6.26 -5.73 10.57
CA LEU A 104 6.08 -4.33 10.98
C LEU A 104 7.27 -3.45 10.53
N ARG A 105 8.50 -3.97 10.61
CA ARG A 105 9.71 -3.24 10.18
C ARG A 105 9.71 -2.94 8.69
N GLU A 106 9.32 -3.90 7.86
CA GLU A 106 9.22 -3.69 6.40
C GLU A 106 8.10 -2.72 6.07
N GLY A 107 6.97 -2.83 6.77
CA GLY A 107 5.84 -1.93 6.60
C GLY A 107 6.17 -0.47 6.92
N LEU A 108 6.89 -0.22 8.02
CA LEU A 108 7.36 1.11 8.39
C LEU A 108 8.45 1.62 7.43
N PHE A 109 9.37 0.74 7.02
CA PHE A 109 10.43 1.10 6.08
C PHE A 109 9.89 1.71 4.78
N ILE A 110 8.78 1.18 4.24
CA ILE A 110 8.15 1.75 3.03
C ILE A 110 7.80 3.23 3.23
N ALA A 111 7.22 3.57 4.38
CA ALA A 111 6.82 4.94 4.69
C ALA A 111 8.04 5.86 4.91
N GLU A 112 9.06 5.37 5.63
CA GLU A 112 10.32 6.10 5.84
C GLU A 112 11.04 6.38 4.52
N ASP A 113 11.19 5.36 3.66
CA ASP A 113 11.91 5.45 2.40
C ASP A 113 11.20 6.41 1.43
N LEU A 114 9.86 6.33 1.34
CA LEU A 114 9.08 7.28 0.55
C LEU A 114 9.14 8.71 1.10
N ALA A 115 9.12 8.89 2.42
CA ALA A 115 9.28 10.22 3.02
C ALA A 115 10.67 10.81 2.70
N GLN A 116 11.73 9.99 2.76
CA GLN A 116 13.10 10.42 2.43
C GLN A 116 13.27 10.88 0.99
N THR A 117 12.45 10.39 0.05
CA THR A 117 12.48 10.90 -1.34
C THR A 117 12.09 12.38 -1.46
N GLY A 118 11.37 12.92 -0.47
CA GLY A 118 10.74 14.25 -0.55
C GLY A 118 9.59 14.35 -1.55
N LEU A 119 9.17 13.23 -2.14
CA LEU A 119 8.09 13.17 -3.13
C LEU A 119 6.73 12.80 -2.53
N LEU A 120 6.68 12.25 -1.33
CA LEU A 120 5.43 11.84 -0.69
C LEU A 120 4.57 13.07 -0.38
N ALA A 121 3.48 13.24 -1.13
CA ALA A 121 2.63 14.42 -1.09
C ALA A 121 1.29 14.18 -0.38
N SER A 122 0.86 12.92 -0.26
CA SER A 122 -0.38 12.54 0.41
C SER A 122 -0.34 11.08 0.85
N LEU A 123 -1.12 10.78 1.89
CA LEU A 123 -1.18 9.48 2.53
C LEU A 123 -2.62 9.18 2.96
N ASP A 124 -3.09 7.99 2.61
CA ASP A 124 -4.26 7.38 3.23
C ASP A 124 -3.79 6.18 4.06
N ILE A 125 -4.28 6.05 5.29
CA ILE A 125 -4.08 4.85 6.12
C ILE A 125 -5.46 4.25 6.38
N VAL A 126 -5.71 3.07 5.81
CA VAL A 126 -7.05 2.47 5.73
C VAL A 126 -7.11 1.09 6.38
N GLU A 127 -8.32 0.53 6.46
CA GLU A 127 -8.62 -0.81 7.01
C GLU A 127 -8.23 -1.06 8.47
N THR A 128 -8.07 0.00 9.26
CA THR A 128 -8.04 -0.15 10.72
C THR A 128 -9.45 -0.45 11.24
N ASN A 129 -9.62 -1.58 11.91
CA ASN A 129 -10.91 -1.96 12.49
C ASN A 129 -10.75 -2.48 13.93
N PRO A 130 -10.73 -1.58 14.93
CA PRO A 130 -10.64 -1.94 16.34
C PRO A 130 -11.70 -2.94 16.83
N LEU A 131 -12.87 -2.99 16.18
CA LEU A 131 -13.97 -3.87 16.59
C LEU A 131 -13.70 -5.35 16.25
N LEU A 132 -12.75 -5.64 15.36
CA LEU A 132 -12.35 -7.00 15.02
C LEU A 132 -11.25 -7.55 15.96
N ALA A 133 -10.73 -6.73 16.88
CA ALA A 133 -9.74 -7.15 17.84
C ALA A 133 -10.31 -8.16 18.84
N GLU A 134 -9.50 -9.16 19.20
CA GLU A 134 -9.89 -10.18 20.20
C GLU A 134 -9.65 -9.69 21.65
N ASN A 135 -8.75 -8.75 21.83
CA ASN A 135 -8.37 -8.17 23.12
C ASN A 135 -7.88 -6.73 22.92
N GLU A 136 -7.71 -6.00 24.03
CA GLU A 136 -7.28 -4.61 24.01
C GLU A 136 -5.87 -4.43 23.42
N THR A 137 -4.98 -5.39 23.63
CA THR A 137 -3.63 -5.39 23.03
C THR A 137 -3.69 -5.37 21.51
N HIS A 138 -4.55 -6.19 20.91
CA HIS A 138 -4.72 -6.24 19.45
C HIS A 138 -5.21 -4.91 18.85
N VAL A 139 -6.06 -4.17 19.60
CA VAL A 139 -6.46 -2.81 19.23
C VAL A 139 -5.25 -1.91 19.24
N LEU A 140 -4.48 -1.93 20.33
CA LEU A 140 -3.30 -1.09 20.51
C LEU A 140 -2.23 -1.39 19.46
N ASP A 141 -1.98 -2.66 19.14
CA ASP A 141 -0.99 -3.07 18.14
C ASP A 141 -1.33 -2.48 16.77
N THR A 142 -2.59 -2.63 16.35
CA THR A 142 -3.06 -2.15 15.03
C THR A 142 -3.08 -0.63 14.94
N VAL A 143 -3.65 0.04 15.95
CA VAL A 143 -3.72 1.51 15.97
C VAL A 143 -2.33 2.13 16.11
N SER A 144 -1.45 1.51 16.91
CA SER A 144 -0.06 1.99 17.07
C SER A 144 0.74 1.80 15.78
N ALA A 145 0.56 0.69 15.07
CA ALA A 145 1.16 0.46 13.76
C ALA A 145 0.69 1.52 12.74
N ALA A 146 -0.62 1.77 12.66
CA ALA A 146 -1.19 2.82 11.79
C ALA A 146 -0.61 4.21 12.12
N CYS A 147 -0.57 4.58 13.40
CA CYS A 147 0.04 5.84 13.84
C CYS A 147 1.54 5.90 13.51
N ALA A 148 2.27 4.79 13.66
CA ALA A 148 3.70 4.71 13.34
C ALA A 148 3.95 4.90 11.84
N ILE A 149 3.16 4.25 10.97
CA ILE A 149 3.21 4.47 9.51
C ILE A 149 3.03 5.97 9.21
N GLY A 150 2.03 6.61 9.82
CA GLY A 150 1.77 8.04 9.65
C GLY A 150 2.94 8.93 10.08
N ARG A 151 3.59 8.62 11.21
CA ARG A 151 4.76 9.40 11.66
C ARG A 151 5.98 9.18 10.76
N CYS A 152 6.28 7.94 10.38
CA CYS A 152 7.35 7.62 9.42
C CYS A 152 7.16 8.35 8.08
N ALA A 153 5.92 8.35 7.57
CA ALA A 153 5.56 9.07 6.34
C ALA A 153 5.72 10.60 6.46
N LEU A 154 5.62 11.16 7.67
CA LEU A 154 5.86 12.57 7.96
C LEU A 154 7.33 12.88 8.29
N GLY A 155 8.23 11.91 8.15
CA GLY A 155 9.66 12.07 8.34
C GLY A 155 10.15 11.81 9.77
N GLU A 156 9.36 11.14 10.62
CA GLU A 156 9.90 10.61 11.88
C GLU A 156 10.96 9.55 11.57
N THR A 157 12.18 9.81 11.99
CA THR A 157 13.33 8.91 11.87
C THR A 157 13.97 8.71 13.24
N LEU A 158 14.70 7.61 13.42
CA LEU A 158 15.44 7.34 14.66
C LEU A 158 16.63 8.31 14.89
N LEU A 159 17.08 8.99 13.83
CA LEU A 159 18.25 9.90 13.81
C LEU A 159 17.86 11.26 13.23
#